data_AF-A0A3D3YTL7-F1
#
_entry.id   AF-A0A3D3YTL7-F1
#
_cell.length_a   1.000
_cell.length_b   1.000
_cell.length_c   1.000
_cell.angle_alpha   90.00
_cell.angle_beta   90.00
_cell.angle_gamma   90.00
#
_symmetry.space_group_name_H-M   'P 1'
#
loop_
_entity.id
_entity.type
_entity.pdbx_description
1 polymer ?
#
loop_
_entity_poly.entity_id
_entity_poly.type
_entity_poly.pdbx_seq_one_letter_code
_entity_poly.pdbx_strand_id
1 'polypeptide(L)'
;MAYKGLSNPVEGTIHTVGRDASSGAVEEASNANNEPLSVMEAAVSAAGDSVADTPKLLPVLKEAGVVDAGGQGLYTILDGIRRYLGGETEVMQFKKPQMIVSSIPLAGRLPQAAAADEEIYGYCTEFMLKGEGLDSAKIRARLQKKGQSLIVVGDDATVRVHIHTEDPGSVLHYISSLGTIHQVSIRNMDEQHRDFLEMQKEKMPPAEIAVVAVVSGDGLGEVFKSLGAEAIVPGGQTMNPSTKDLLWAVESVASDKVIILPNNKNIVLTAEQVQSLTTKGIKVVPSKTIPQGVAALLALDYEVDLEANARMMEASSSRVKTIEVTHASRSTKVGGLKIKKKQAIGLLDDVLEAVGDSPAEVLHHVLAKLDLGRAEIVTIYLGADTQPAEAEEVKAAIQEQHPEVEVEVVEGGQPHYNYIVSVE
;
A
#
# COMPACT_ATOMS: atom_id res chain seq x y z
N MET A 1 -20.37 -25.97 10.16
CA MET A 1 -19.09 -26.73 10.01
C MET A 1 -17.89 -25.80 9.83
N ALA A 2 -17.94 -24.80 8.93
CA ALA A 2 -16.82 -23.88 8.65
C ALA A 2 -16.19 -23.21 9.90
N TYR A 3 -17.01 -22.68 10.82
CA TYR A 3 -16.54 -22.04 12.07
C TYR A 3 -15.69 -22.95 12.96
N LYS A 4 -15.94 -24.27 12.95
CA LYS A 4 -15.19 -25.24 13.78
C LYS A 4 -13.76 -25.48 13.25
N GLY A 5 -13.50 -25.13 11.99
CA GLY A 5 -12.21 -25.31 11.34
C GLY A 5 -11.21 -24.17 11.55
N LEU A 6 -11.65 -23.03 12.11
CA LEU A 6 -10.87 -21.80 12.18
C LEU A 6 -10.39 -21.51 13.59
N SER A 7 -9.28 -20.79 13.72
CA SER A 7 -8.67 -20.46 15.03
C SER A 7 -9.39 -19.31 15.71
N ASN A 8 -9.70 -18.27 14.96
CA ASN A 8 -10.46 -17.12 15.41
C ASN A 8 -11.36 -16.67 14.26
N PRO A 9 -12.57 -17.22 14.11
CA PRO A 9 -13.52 -16.70 13.12
C PRO A 9 -13.88 -15.26 13.49
N VAL A 10 -13.83 -14.36 12.51
CA VAL A 10 -14.08 -12.92 12.69
C VAL A 10 -15.42 -12.57 12.02
N GLU A 11 -16.30 -11.90 12.76
CA GLU A 11 -17.56 -11.40 12.20
C GLU A 11 -17.32 -10.21 11.26
N GLY A 12 -18.16 -10.06 10.23
CA GLY A 12 -17.94 -9.11 9.15
C GLY A 12 -17.00 -9.61 8.05
N THR A 13 -16.79 -10.94 7.97
CA THR A 13 -16.03 -11.60 6.90
C THR A 13 -16.91 -12.58 6.12
N ILE A 14 -16.35 -13.26 5.10
CA ILE A 14 -17.00 -14.33 4.31
C ILE A 14 -17.80 -15.35 5.15
N HIS A 15 -17.43 -15.59 6.41
CA HIS A 15 -18.13 -16.52 7.29
C HIS A 15 -19.48 -15.98 7.77
N THR A 16 -19.56 -14.68 8.07
CA THR A 16 -20.82 -13.99 8.38
C THR A 16 -21.75 -14.06 7.18
N VAL A 17 -21.24 -13.71 6.00
CA VAL A 17 -22.00 -13.77 4.74
C VAL A 17 -22.51 -15.19 4.47
N GLY A 18 -21.66 -16.20 4.62
CA GLY A 18 -22.06 -17.59 4.43
C GLY A 18 -23.11 -18.08 5.44
N ARG A 19 -23.05 -17.61 6.69
CA ARG A 19 -24.08 -17.91 7.70
C ARG A 19 -25.41 -17.26 7.33
N ASP A 20 -25.39 -15.99 6.95
CA ASP A 20 -26.60 -15.23 6.69
C ASP A 20 -27.28 -15.71 5.39
N ALA A 21 -26.49 -16.01 4.35
CA ALA A 21 -26.96 -16.68 3.14
C ALA A 21 -27.62 -18.04 3.45
N SER A 22 -27.01 -18.85 4.32
CA SER A 22 -27.57 -20.13 4.74
C SER A 22 -28.87 -19.95 5.53
N SER A 23 -28.98 -18.91 6.37
CA SER A 23 -30.21 -18.62 7.12
C SER A 23 -31.34 -18.24 6.18
N GLY A 24 -31.09 -17.34 5.21
CA GLY A 24 -32.09 -16.95 4.21
C GLY A 24 -32.56 -18.13 3.35
N ALA A 25 -31.63 -19.02 2.95
CA ALA A 25 -31.96 -20.25 2.23
C ALA A 25 -32.87 -21.19 3.06
N VAL A 26 -32.57 -21.37 4.35
CA VAL A 26 -33.34 -22.25 5.24
C VAL A 26 -34.73 -21.69 5.52
N GLU A 27 -34.84 -20.37 5.70
CA GLU A 27 -36.12 -19.69 5.89
C GLU A 27 -37.03 -19.91 4.68
N GLU A 28 -36.53 -19.67 3.47
CA GLU A 28 -37.32 -19.86 2.25
C GLU A 28 -37.64 -21.34 1.98
N ALA A 29 -36.70 -22.25 2.23
CA ALA A 29 -36.95 -23.69 2.10
C ALA A 29 -38.01 -24.22 3.10
N SER A 30 -38.25 -23.49 4.19
CA SER A 30 -39.27 -23.82 5.19
C SER A 30 -40.66 -23.29 4.80
N ASN A 31 -40.74 -22.41 3.80
CA ASN A 31 -42.00 -21.96 3.20
C ASN A 31 -42.55 -22.99 2.20
N ALA A 32 -43.83 -22.86 1.83
CA ALA A 32 -44.49 -23.78 0.88
C ALA A 32 -43.91 -23.74 -0.55
N ASN A 33 -43.04 -22.77 -0.86
CA ASN A 33 -42.44 -22.54 -2.16
C ASN A 33 -40.97 -22.99 -2.16
N ASN A 34 -40.74 -24.31 -2.15
CA ASN A 34 -39.42 -24.92 -2.04
C ASN A 34 -38.70 -25.11 -3.38
N GLU A 35 -39.01 -24.27 -4.38
CA GLU A 35 -38.35 -24.36 -5.67
C GLU A 35 -36.87 -23.98 -5.54
N PRO A 36 -35.94 -24.73 -6.16
CA PRO A 36 -34.50 -24.48 -6.06
C PRO A 36 -34.08 -23.05 -6.41
N LEU A 37 -34.79 -22.41 -7.35
CA LEU A 37 -34.54 -21.03 -7.72
C LEU A 37 -34.95 -20.06 -6.60
N SER A 38 -36.13 -20.21 -6.01
CA SER A 38 -36.62 -19.37 -4.89
C SER A 38 -35.67 -19.41 -3.70
N VAL A 39 -35.23 -20.61 -3.32
CA VAL A 39 -34.27 -20.82 -2.22
C VAL A 39 -32.91 -20.14 -2.53
N MET A 40 -32.45 -20.23 -3.78
CA MET A 40 -31.21 -19.59 -4.20
C MET A 40 -31.33 -18.06 -4.23
N GLU A 41 -32.47 -17.52 -4.66
CA GLU A 41 -32.76 -16.08 -4.65
C GLU A 41 -32.73 -15.53 -3.22
N ALA A 42 -33.37 -16.21 -2.27
CA ALA A 42 -33.32 -15.85 -0.86
C ALA A 42 -31.88 -15.89 -0.30
N ALA A 43 -31.10 -16.91 -0.64
CA ALA A 43 -29.70 -17.03 -0.25
C ALA A 43 -28.84 -15.87 -0.80
N VAL A 44 -29.02 -15.51 -2.07
CA VAL A 44 -28.29 -14.41 -2.73
C VAL A 44 -28.68 -13.06 -2.14
N SER A 45 -29.97 -12.83 -1.86
CA SER A 45 -30.44 -11.61 -1.21
C SER A 45 -29.79 -11.43 0.16
N ALA A 46 -29.88 -12.47 1.01
CA ALA A 46 -29.28 -12.43 2.34
C ALA A 46 -27.75 -12.28 2.30
N ALA A 47 -27.08 -12.90 1.33
CA ALA A 47 -25.65 -12.70 1.10
C ALA A 47 -25.33 -11.24 0.73
N GLY A 48 -26.11 -10.63 -0.16
CA GLY A 48 -25.92 -9.25 -0.60
C GLY A 48 -26.07 -8.25 0.54
N ASP A 49 -27.12 -8.39 1.34
CA ASP A 49 -27.36 -7.56 2.53
C ASP A 49 -26.21 -7.71 3.54
N SER A 50 -25.79 -8.95 3.79
CA SER A 50 -24.68 -9.25 4.71
C SER A 50 -23.36 -8.64 4.23
N VAL A 51 -23.05 -8.71 2.92
CA VAL A 51 -21.85 -8.08 2.32
C VAL A 51 -21.89 -6.57 2.53
N ALA A 52 -23.02 -5.92 2.25
CA ALA A 52 -23.17 -4.48 2.43
C ALA A 52 -22.95 -4.05 3.89
N ASP A 53 -23.28 -4.92 4.84
CA ASP A 53 -23.19 -4.70 6.27
C ASP A 53 -21.86 -5.14 6.91
N THR A 54 -20.97 -5.78 6.16
CA THR A 54 -19.63 -6.14 6.67
C THR A 54 -18.86 -4.96 7.31
N PRO A 55 -18.94 -3.71 6.81
CA PRO A 55 -18.29 -2.56 7.45
C PRO A 55 -18.94 -2.16 8.79
N LYS A 56 -20.19 -2.56 9.06
CA LYS A 56 -20.80 -2.34 10.39
C LYS A 56 -20.25 -3.30 11.44
N LEU A 57 -19.76 -4.46 11.00
CA LEU A 57 -19.34 -5.56 11.87
C LEU A 57 -17.82 -5.61 12.08
N LEU A 58 -17.04 -5.12 11.12
CA LEU A 58 -15.59 -5.17 11.16
C LEU A 58 -14.97 -3.75 11.00
N PRO A 59 -14.32 -3.20 12.05
CA PRO A 59 -13.81 -1.82 12.04
C PRO A 59 -12.85 -1.49 10.90
N VAL A 60 -11.96 -2.41 10.52
CA VAL A 60 -10.99 -2.17 9.43
C VAL A 60 -11.69 -1.95 8.08
N LEU A 61 -12.81 -2.64 7.83
CA LEU A 61 -13.62 -2.44 6.61
C LEU A 61 -14.35 -1.10 6.64
N LYS A 62 -14.80 -0.68 7.83
CA LYS A 62 -15.41 0.64 8.05
C LYS A 62 -14.43 1.78 7.75
N GLU A 63 -13.21 1.66 8.26
CA GLU A 63 -12.14 2.64 8.09
C GLU A 63 -11.69 2.73 6.62
N ALA A 64 -11.54 1.58 5.97
CA ALA A 64 -11.19 1.52 4.55
C ALA A 64 -12.37 1.87 3.61
N GLY A 65 -13.60 1.92 4.12
CA GLY A 65 -14.78 2.26 3.34
C GLY A 65 -15.16 1.19 2.28
N VAL A 66 -14.71 -0.05 2.48
CA VAL A 66 -14.91 -1.17 1.55
C VAL A 66 -15.63 -2.32 2.23
N VAL A 67 -16.30 -3.17 1.45
CA VAL A 67 -16.90 -4.42 1.93
C VAL A 67 -15.86 -5.54 1.98
N ASP A 68 -16.15 -6.63 2.71
CA ASP A 68 -15.28 -7.79 2.74
C ASP A 68 -15.13 -8.43 1.35
N ALA A 69 -13.90 -8.48 0.83
CA ALA A 69 -13.63 -9.05 -0.49
C ALA A 69 -13.98 -10.55 -0.57
N GLY A 70 -13.80 -11.29 0.53
CA GLY A 70 -14.19 -12.70 0.61
C GLY A 70 -15.70 -12.90 0.54
N GLY A 71 -16.45 -12.10 1.32
CA GLY A 71 -17.91 -12.05 1.30
C GLY A 71 -18.46 -11.67 -0.07
N GLN A 72 -17.90 -10.65 -0.71
CA GLN A 72 -18.26 -10.25 -2.08
C GLN A 72 -18.00 -11.37 -3.09
N GLY A 73 -16.89 -12.10 -2.95
CA GLY A 73 -16.57 -13.26 -3.77
C GLY A 73 -17.61 -14.37 -3.62
N LEU A 74 -18.01 -14.69 -2.38
CA LEU A 74 -19.07 -15.67 -2.11
C LEU A 74 -20.41 -15.25 -2.71
N TYR A 75 -20.83 -14.00 -2.49
CA TYR A 75 -22.04 -13.43 -3.11
C TYR A 75 -22.01 -13.58 -4.63
N THR A 76 -20.87 -13.26 -5.26
CA THR A 76 -20.70 -13.34 -6.72
C THR A 76 -20.89 -14.76 -7.24
N ILE A 77 -20.35 -15.76 -6.52
CA ILE A 77 -20.54 -17.18 -6.86
C ILE A 77 -22.03 -17.57 -6.74
N LEU A 78 -22.69 -17.17 -5.65
CA LEU A 78 -24.10 -17.48 -5.40
C LEU A 78 -25.02 -16.82 -6.45
N ASP A 79 -24.79 -15.55 -6.80
CA ASP A 79 -25.54 -14.87 -7.87
C ASP A 79 -25.31 -15.53 -9.23
N GLY A 80 -24.09 -16.01 -9.51
CA GLY A 80 -23.81 -16.80 -10.69
C GLY A 80 -24.65 -18.09 -10.77
N ILE A 81 -24.77 -18.82 -9.65
CA ILE A 81 -25.61 -20.01 -9.55
C ILE A 81 -27.09 -19.65 -9.73
N ARG A 82 -27.57 -18.59 -9.08
CA ARG A 82 -28.95 -18.07 -9.23
C ARG A 82 -29.29 -17.77 -10.69
N ARG A 83 -28.43 -17.02 -11.38
CA ARG A 83 -28.60 -16.67 -12.80
C ARG A 83 -28.65 -17.90 -13.69
N TYR A 84 -27.80 -18.89 -13.42
CA TYR A 84 -27.81 -20.15 -14.15
C TYR A 84 -29.15 -20.89 -13.96
N LEU A 85 -29.63 -21.00 -12.72
CA LEU A 85 -30.91 -21.62 -12.40
C LEU A 85 -32.10 -20.85 -13.00
N GLY A 86 -32.00 -19.53 -13.11
CA GLY A 86 -33.01 -18.66 -13.73
C GLY A 86 -32.95 -18.61 -15.26
N GLY A 87 -32.01 -19.30 -15.91
CA GLY A 87 -31.86 -19.30 -17.37
C GLY A 87 -31.25 -18.01 -17.95
N GLU A 88 -30.60 -17.18 -17.13
CA GLU A 88 -30.00 -15.90 -17.54
C GLU A 88 -28.56 -16.04 -18.10
N THR A 89 -28.18 -17.21 -18.61
CA THR A 89 -26.78 -17.54 -18.95
C THR A 89 -26.21 -16.71 -20.11
N GLU A 90 -27.04 -16.31 -21.08
CA GLU A 90 -26.64 -15.42 -22.19
C GLU A 90 -26.27 -14.01 -21.69
N VAL A 91 -26.89 -13.56 -20.59
CA VAL A 91 -26.64 -12.25 -19.97
C VAL A 91 -25.32 -12.25 -19.19
N MET A 92 -24.82 -13.42 -18.78
CA MET A 92 -23.59 -13.56 -18.01
C MET A 92 -22.31 -13.39 -18.84
N GLN A 93 -22.34 -13.63 -20.15
CA GLN A 93 -21.13 -13.66 -20.99
C GLN A 93 -20.45 -12.30 -21.18
N PHE A 94 -21.18 -11.19 -20.95
CA PHE A 94 -20.70 -9.84 -21.24
C PHE A 94 -20.85 -8.86 -20.06
N LYS A 95 -21.32 -9.32 -18.90
CA LYS A 95 -21.51 -8.45 -17.72
C LYS A 95 -20.43 -8.66 -16.69
N LYS A 96 -19.85 -7.55 -16.24
CA LYS A 96 -19.05 -7.54 -15.02
C LYS A 96 -19.93 -7.90 -13.81
N PRO A 97 -19.40 -8.63 -12.81
CA PRO A 97 -20.11 -8.87 -11.56
C PRO A 97 -20.62 -7.57 -10.94
N GLN A 98 -21.81 -7.60 -10.36
CA GLN A 98 -22.28 -6.46 -9.57
C GLN A 98 -21.53 -6.43 -8.24
N MET A 99 -20.85 -5.32 -8.00
CA MET A 99 -20.17 -5.07 -6.74
C MET A 99 -21.17 -4.49 -5.76
N ILE A 100 -21.28 -5.12 -4.58
CA ILE A 100 -22.08 -4.58 -3.50
C ILE A 100 -21.32 -3.41 -2.89
N VAL A 101 -22.01 -2.28 -2.77
CA VAL A 101 -21.48 -1.07 -2.14
C VAL A 101 -21.77 -1.14 -0.65
N SER A 102 -20.84 -0.62 0.16
CA SER A 102 -21.02 -0.46 1.61
C SER A 102 -22.34 0.23 1.94
N SER A 103 -23.04 -0.24 2.97
CA SER A 103 -24.24 0.41 3.50
C SER A 103 -23.93 1.67 4.35
N ILE A 104 -22.65 1.97 4.57
CA ILE A 104 -22.17 3.17 5.26
C ILE A 104 -21.70 4.20 4.21
N PRO A 105 -22.27 5.43 4.18
CA PRO A 105 -21.82 6.49 3.28
C PRO A 105 -20.35 6.88 3.55
N LEU A 106 -19.53 6.92 2.49
CA LEU A 106 -18.15 7.39 2.58
C LEU A 106 -18.12 8.89 2.89
N ALA A 107 -17.60 9.27 4.06
CA ALA A 107 -17.10 10.61 4.28
C ALA A 107 -15.69 10.71 3.67
N GLY A 108 -15.60 11.09 2.39
CA GLY A 108 -14.44 11.78 1.80
C GLY A 108 -13.04 11.15 1.89
N ARG A 109 -12.89 9.83 2.07
CA ARG A 109 -11.58 9.16 1.99
C ARG A 109 -11.60 8.03 0.97
N LEU A 110 -10.70 8.11 -0.02
CA LEU A 110 -10.43 7.02 -0.96
C LEU A 110 -9.91 5.80 -0.17
N PRO A 111 -10.29 4.56 -0.53
CA PRO A 111 -9.81 3.37 0.17
C PRO A 111 -8.29 3.25 0.05
N GLN A 112 -7.58 3.40 1.18
CA GLN A 112 -6.26 2.82 1.35
C GLN A 112 -6.44 1.31 1.21
N ALA A 113 -5.89 0.73 0.14
CA ALA A 113 -5.49 -0.66 0.21
C ALA A 113 -4.43 -0.71 1.31
N ALA A 114 -4.82 -1.13 2.52
CA ALA A 114 -3.90 -1.40 3.60
C ALA A 114 -2.89 -2.42 3.06
N ALA A 115 -1.72 -1.94 2.65
CA ALA A 115 -0.55 -2.77 2.49
C ALA A 115 -0.20 -3.23 3.91
N ALA A 116 -0.83 -4.33 4.33
CA ALA A 116 -0.37 -5.06 5.48
C ALA A 116 1.10 -5.40 5.22
N ASP A 117 1.96 -5.08 6.19
CA ASP A 117 3.38 -5.39 6.19
C ASP A 117 3.65 -6.74 5.50
N GLU A 118 4.55 -6.74 4.51
CA GLU A 118 4.95 -7.94 3.77
C GLU A 118 5.67 -8.92 4.73
N GLU A 119 4.89 -9.75 5.43
CA GLU A 119 5.41 -10.91 6.13
C GLU A 119 5.82 -11.96 5.09
N ILE A 120 7.08 -12.38 5.13
CA ILE A 120 7.59 -13.51 4.35
C ILE A 120 6.81 -14.77 4.78
N TYR A 121 5.95 -15.29 3.89
CA TYR A 121 5.02 -16.37 4.24
C TYR A 121 5.58 -17.79 4.01
N GLY A 122 6.73 -17.93 3.34
CA GLY A 122 7.35 -19.22 3.05
C GLY A 122 6.49 -20.12 2.14
N TYR A 123 6.23 -21.36 2.57
CA TYR A 123 5.49 -22.34 1.78
C TYR A 123 4.05 -22.55 2.29
N CYS A 124 3.09 -22.50 1.36
CA CYS A 124 1.73 -22.97 1.59
C CYS A 124 1.73 -24.49 1.45
N THR A 125 1.48 -25.19 2.56
CA THR A 125 1.52 -26.64 2.65
C THR A 125 0.12 -27.18 2.94
N GLU A 126 -0.44 -27.88 1.97
CA GLU A 126 -1.77 -28.48 2.01
C GLU A 126 -1.66 -30.00 1.85
N PHE A 127 -2.40 -30.77 2.65
CA PHE A 127 -2.50 -32.21 2.49
C PHE A 127 -3.74 -32.77 3.17
N MET A 128 -4.09 -34.01 2.81
CA MET A 128 -5.12 -34.81 3.45
C MET A 128 -4.49 -36.02 4.13
N LEU A 129 -4.77 -36.20 5.41
CA LEU A 129 -4.37 -37.36 6.21
C LEU A 129 -5.54 -38.33 6.32
N LYS A 130 -5.31 -39.62 6.04
CA LYS A 130 -6.26 -40.70 6.31
C LYS A 130 -5.69 -41.65 7.36
N GLY A 131 -6.53 -42.07 8.30
CA GLY A 131 -6.12 -42.96 9.39
C GLY A 131 -7.32 -43.44 10.20
N GLU A 132 -7.07 -44.03 11.37
CA GLU A 132 -8.11 -44.42 12.32
C GLU A 132 -7.85 -43.72 13.66
N GLY A 133 -8.90 -43.17 14.28
CA GLY A 133 -8.78 -42.48 15.57
C GLY A 133 -8.02 -41.16 15.50
N LEU A 134 -8.07 -40.45 14.36
CA LEU A 134 -7.44 -39.15 14.19
C LEU A 134 -8.05 -38.10 15.13
N ASP A 135 -7.19 -37.44 15.89
CA ASP A 135 -7.61 -36.38 16.82
C ASP A 135 -7.22 -35.02 16.24
N SER A 136 -8.17 -34.39 15.54
CA SER A 136 -7.97 -33.12 14.87
C SER A 136 -7.55 -31.99 15.84
N ALA A 137 -8.00 -32.04 17.10
CA ALA A 137 -7.60 -31.08 18.11
C ALA A 137 -6.13 -31.25 18.53
N LYS A 138 -5.67 -32.49 18.70
CA LYS A 138 -4.24 -32.77 18.99
C LYS A 138 -3.33 -32.42 17.81
N ILE A 139 -3.73 -32.79 16.59
CA ILE A 139 -2.99 -32.48 15.36
C ILE A 139 -2.82 -30.96 15.26
N ARG A 140 -3.90 -30.21 15.48
CA ARG A 140 -3.90 -28.75 15.49
C ARG A 140 -2.97 -28.16 16.54
N ALA A 141 -3.09 -28.59 17.80
CA ALA A 141 -2.26 -28.08 18.89
C ALA A 141 -0.75 -28.30 18.64
N ARG A 142 -0.41 -29.39 17.93
CA ARG A 142 0.99 -29.70 17.58
C ARG A 142 1.49 -28.89 16.39
N LEU A 143 0.67 -28.73 15.35
CA LEU A 143 1.04 -28.00 14.13
C LEU A 143 1.02 -26.48 14.33
N GLN A 144 0.27 -25.96 15.30
CA GLN A 144 0.21 -24.51 15.57
C GLN A 144 1.58 -23.91 15.97
N LYS A 145 2.52 -24.76 16.42
CA LYS A 145 3.90 -24.36 16.74
C LYS A 145 4.86 -24.43 15.55
N LYS A 146 4.38 -24.88 14.38
CA LYS A 146 5.20 -25.16 13.19
C LYS A 146 4.94 -24.23 12.01
N GLY A 147 4.04 -23.26 12.19
CA GLY A 147 3.67 -22.33 11.13
C GLY A 147 2.49 -21.46 11.51
N GLN A 148 2.08 -20.64 10.56
CA GLN A 148 0.98 -19.67 10.68
C GLN A 148 -0.21 -20.12 9.83
N SER A 149 -1.35 -19.45 9.99
CA SER A 149 -2.57 -19.66 9.18
C SER A 149 -3.03 -21.13 9.11
N LEU A 150 -2.86 -21.85 10.23
CA LEU A 150 -3.19 -23.27 10.34
C LEU A 150 -4.70 -23.50 10.30
N ILE A 151 -5.14 -24.31 9.33
CA ILE A 151 -6.49 -24.87 9.24
C ILE A 151 -6.38 -26.39 9.38
N VAL A 152 -7.16 -26.96 10.29
CA VAL A 152 -7.28 -28.42 10.47
C VAL A 152 -8.76 -28.76 10.54
N VAL A 153 -9.25 -29.48 9.53
CA VAL A 153 -10.67 -29.81 9.38
C VAL A 153 -10.81 -31.28 9.05
N GLY A 154 -11.66 -32.00 9.78
CA GLY A 154 -11.90 -33.42 9.55
C GLY A 154 -12.47 -34.12 10.77
N ASP A 155 -12.53 -35.44 10.66
CA ASP A 155 -13.02 -36.38 11.66
C ASP A 155 -11.92 -37.39 12.05
N ASP A 156 -12.33 -38.49 12.69
CA ASP A 156 -11.43 -39.55 13.16
C ASP A 156 -10.87 -40.44 12.04
N ALA A 157 -11.41 -40.34 10.81
CA ALA A 157 -10.98 -41.11 9.66
C ALA A 157 -10.16 -40.28 8.68
N THR A 158 -10.51 -39.01 8.49
CA THR A 158 -9.87 -38.12 7.51
C THR A 158 -9.71 -36.70 8.04
N VAL A 159 -8.49 -36.15 7.93
CA VAL A 159 -8.16 -34.77 8.33
C VAL A 159 -7.47 -34.03 7.20
N ARG A 160 -8.01 -32.89 6.79
CA ARG A 160 -7.39 -31.96 5.85
C ARG A 160 -6.67 -30.85 6.61
N VAL A 161 -5.44 -30.56 6.18
CA VAL A 161 -4.57 -29.57 6.80
C VAL A 161 -4.12 -28.56 5.75
N HIS A 162 -4.11 -27.29 6.13
CA HIS A 162 -3.47 -26.17 5.42
C HIS A 162 -2.61 -25.42 6.45
N ILE A 163 -1.35 -25.16 6.13
CA ILE A 163 -0.43 -24.43 7.01
C ILE A 163 0.59 -23.64 6.19
N HIS A 164 0.89 -22.42 6.62
CA HIS A 164 1.98 -21.61 6.08
C HIS A 164 3.23 -21.85 6.93
N THR A 165 4.33 -22.29 6.33
CA THR A 165 5.54 -22.65 7.05
C THR A 165 6.78 -22.51 6.18
N GLU A 166 7.91 -22.14 6.80
CA GLU A 166 9.22 -22.14 6.14
C GLU A 166 9.78 -23.57 5.94
N ASP A 167 9.33 -24.53 6.77
CA ASP A 167 9.82 -25.92 6.77
C ASP A 167 8.65 -26.91 6.60
N PRO A 168 8.14 -27.09 5.36
CA PRO A 168 7.10 -28.06 5.05
C PRO A 168 7.53 -29.50 5.39
N GLY A 169 8.84 -29.79 5.34
CA GLY A 169 9.38 -31.11 5.65
C GLY A 169 9.10 -31.52 7.09
N SER A 170 9.26 -30.60 8.05
CA SER A 170 8.98 -30.89 9.46
C SER A 170 7.50 -31.14 9.76
N VAL A 171 6.60 -30.56 8.95
CA VAL A 171 5.14 -30.77 9.06
C VAL A 171 4.80 -32.16 8.55
N LEU A 172 5.25 -32.51 7.34
CA LEU A 172 4.98 -33.82 6.73
C LEU A 172 5.58 -34.97 7.55
N HIS A 173 6.79 -34.78 8.10
CA HIS A 173 7.43 -35.79 8.93
C HIS A 173 6.58 -36.12 10.16
N TYR A 174 6.08 -35.12 10.89
CA TYR A 174 5.20 -35.35 12.03
C TYR A 174 3.92 -36.08 11.61
N ILE A 175 3.27 -35.62 10.55
CA ILE A 175 1.96 -36.14 10.13
C ILE A 175 2.04 -37.58 9.61
N SER A 176 3.15 -37.96 8.96
CA SER A 176 3.36 -39.33 8.48
C SER A 176 3.36 -40.38 9.60
N SER A 177 3.61 -39.97 10.85
CA SER A 177 3.55 -40.86 12.02
C SER A 177 2.11 -41.19 12.47
N LEU A 178 1.11 -40.42 12.00
CA LEU A 178 -0.28 -40.51 12.45
C LEU A 178 -1.20 -41.23 11.45
N GLY A 179 -0.77 -41.38 10.20
CA GLY A 179 -1.59 -41.97 9.14
C GLY A 179 -0.96 -41.81 7.76
N THR A 180 -1.76 -42.08 6.73
CA THR A 180 -1.33 -42.00 5.32
C THR A 180 -1.64 -40.63 4.73
N ILE A 181 -0.64 -39.99 4.14
CA ILE A 181 -0.75 -38.65 3.53
C ILE A 181 -1.19 -38.78 2.07
N HIS A 182 -2.15 -37.96 1.67
CA HIS A 182 -2.70 -37.85 0.33
C HIS A 182 -2.76 -36.38 -0.12
N GLN A 183 -2.77 -36.16 -1.43
CA GLN A 183 -3.00 -34.84 -2.05
C GLN A 183 -2.10 -33.73 -1.49
N VAL A 184 -0.80 -34.00 -1.42
CA VAL A 184 0.19 -33.03 -0.95
C VAL A 184 0.36 -31.94 -2.01
N SER A 185 0.19 -30.68 -1.60
CA SER A 185 0.45 -29.48 -2.37
C SER A 185 1.36 -28.59 -1.53
N ILE A 186 2.54 -28.29 -2.06
CA ILE A 186 3.50 -27.37 -1.44
C ILE A 186 3.78 -26.30 -2.49
N ARG A 187 3.43 -25.06 -2.17
CA ARG A 187 3.58 -23.91 -3.08
C ARG A 187 4.39 -22.83 -2.41
N ASN A 188 5.39 -22.30 -3.11
CA ASN A 188 6.14 -21.14 -2.66
C ASN A 188 5.24 -19.91 -2.84
N MET A 189 4.85 -19.27 -1.75
CA MET A 189 3.94 -18.12 -1.81
C MET A 189 4.65 -16.87 -2.33
N ASP A 190 5.97 -16.76 -2.16
CA ASP A 190 6.76 -15.64 -2.66
C ASP A 190 6.78 -15.64 -4.20
N GLU A 191 6.87 -16.82 -4.82
CA GLU A 191 6.75 -16.95 -6.28
C GLU A 191 5.34 -16.66 -6.77
N GLN A 192 4.31 -17.16 -6.07
CA GLN A 192 2.91 -16.86 -6.44
C GLN A 192 2.58 -15.36 -6.32
N HIS A 193 3.17 -14.67 -5.34
CA HIS A 193 3.05 -13.22 -5.21
C HIS A 193 3.71 -12.50 -6.39
N ARG A 194 4.94 -12.90 -6.76
CA ARG A 194 5.62 -12.39 -7.95
C ARG A 194 4.80 -12.60 -9.23
N ASP A 195 4.26 -13.80 -9.43
CA ASP A 195 3.44 -14.13 -10.60
C ASP A 195 2.12 -13.32 -10.61
N PHE A 196 1.52 -13.08 -9.44
CA PHE A 196 0.33 -12.22 -9.31
C PHE A 196 0.64 -10.75 -9.67
N LEU A 197 1.82 -10.25 -9.25
CA LEU A 197 2.29 -8.92 -9.66
C LEU A 197 2.53 -8.85 -11.18
N GLU A 198 3.11 -9.90 -11.78
CA GLU A 198 3.27 -10.01 -13.24
C GLU A 198 1.92 -10.01 -13.98
N MET A 199 0.93 -10.74 -13.48
CA MET A 199 -0.43 -10.75 -14.05
C MET A 199 -1.17 -9.41 -13.86
N GLN A 200 -0.83 -8.62 -12.84
CA GLN A 200 -1.34 -7.25 -12.71
C GLN A 200 -0.67 -6.29 -13.70
N LYS A 201 0.64 -6.46 -13.97
CA LYS A 201 1.35 -5.70 -15.02
C LYS A 201 0.72 -5.88 -16.39
N GLU A 202 0.29 -7.09 -16.74
CA GLU A 202 -0.40 -7.36 -18.02
C GLU A 202 -1.78 -6.70 -18.14
N LYS A 203 -2.40 -6.29 -17.02
CA LYS A 203 -3.76 -5.73 -16.99
C LYS A 203 -3.82 -4.20 -16.90
N MET A 204 -2.71 -3.55 -16.57
CA MET A 204 -2.60 -2.09 -16.65
C MET A 204 -2.32 -1.68 -18.09
N PRO A 205 -3.06 -0.73 -18.68
CA PRO A 205 -2.68 -0.20 -19.98
C PRO A 205 -1.24 0.32 -19.86
N PRO A 206 -0.34 0.00 -20.81
CA PRO A 206 1.05 0.39 -20.69
C PRO A 206 1.12 1.92 -20.65
N ALA A 207 1.47 2.46 -19.48
CA ALA A 207 1.99 3.82 -19.44
C ALA A 207 3.25 3.80 -20.29
N GLU A 208 3.31 4.61 -21.35
CA GLU A 208 4.48 4.63 -22.23
C GLU A 208 5.76 4.99 -21.47
N ILE A 209 5.65 5.68 -20.34
CA ILE A 209 6.76 6.10 -19.46
C ILE A 209 6.40 5.75 -18.02
N ALA A 210 7.32 5.06 -17.33
CA ALA A 210 7.25 4.80 -15.89
C ALA A 210 8.14 5.79 -15.13
N VAL A 211 7.78 6.11 -13.88
CA VAL A 211 8.61 6.92 -12.99
C VAL A 211 9.05 6.10 -11.77
N VAL A 212 10.35 6.11 -11.50
CA VAL A 212 10.97 5.56 -10.29
C VAL A 212 11.47 6.72 -9.42
N ALA A 213 10.96 6.85 -8.21
CA ALA A 213 11.34 7.94 -7.30
C ALA A 213 12.07 7.40 -6.06
N VAL A 214 13.10 8.12 -5.63
CA VAL A 214 13.79 7.83 -4.37
C VAL A 214 13.20 8.71 -3.28
N VAL A 215 12.71 8.10 -2.22
CA VAL A 215 11.96 8.81 -1.17
C VAL A 215 12.29 8.23 0.20
N SER A 216 12.24 9.07 1.23
CA SER A 216 12.42 8.66 2.63
C SER A 216 11.23 9.14 3.45
N GLY A 217 10.43 8.21 3.97
CA GLY A 217 9.19 8.47 4.70
C GLY A 217 7.96 7.94 3.98
N ASP A 218 7.09 7.24 4.71
CA ASP A 218 5.94 6.55 4.13
C ASP A 218 4.94 7.54 3.52
N GLY A 219 4.67 8.66 4.19
CA GLY A 219 3.77 9.70 3.70
C GLY A 219 4.26 10.34 2.40
N LEU A 220 5.55 10.66 2.30
CA LEU A 220 6.15 11.11 1.05
C LEU A 220 6.10 10.02 -0.03
N GLY A 221 6.31 8.75 0.33
CA GLY A 221 6.16 7.63 -0.58
C GLY A 221 4.76 7.59 -1.21
N GLU A 222 3.73 7.78 -0.39
CA GLU A 222 2.34 7.86 -0.84
C GLU A 222 2.07 9.08 -1.72
N VAL A 223 2.67 10.25 -1.43
CA VAL A 223 2.58 11.43 -2.31
C VAL A 223 3.08 11.07 -3.71
N PHE A 224 4.29 10.53 -3.84
CA PHE A 224 4.84 10.18 -5.16
C PHE A 224 4.02 9.11 -5.88
N LYS A 225 3.56 8.06 -5.18
CA LYS A 225 2.68 7.04 -5.77
C LYS A 225 1.37 7.64 -6.28
N SER A 226 0.75 8.54 -5.49
CA SER A 226 -0.53 9.18 -5.85
C SER A 226 -0.41 10.08 -7.08
N LEU A 227 0.79 10.64 -7.31
CA LEU A 227 1.14 11.46 -8.47
C LEU A 227 1.62 10.62 -9.68
N GLY A 228 1.65 9.29 -9.57
CA GLY A 228 1.95 8.40 -10.68
C GLY A 228 3.36 7.81 -10.70
N ALA A 229 4.14 7.90 -9.61
CA ALA A 229 5.37 7.11 -9.49
C ALA A 229 5.03 5.62 -9.37
N GLU A 230 5.59 4.80 -10.26
CA GLU A 230 5.29 3.36 -10.35
C GLU A 230 6.13 2.55 -9.35
N ALA A 231 7.34 3.01 -9.03
CA ALA A 231 8.17 2.40 -8.00
C ALA A 231 8.81 3.45 -7.08
N ILE A 232 8.85 3.13 -5.78
CA ILE A 232 9.53 3.91 -4.76
C ILE A 232 10.75 3.13 -4.28
N VAL A 233 11.91 3.78 -4.32
CA VAL A 233 13.14 3.25 -3.73
C VAL A 233 13.38 3.98 -2.42
N PRO A 234 13.46 3.28 -1.28
CA PRO A 234 13.83 3.91 -0.02
C PRO A 234 15.21 4.57 -0.13
N GLY A 235 15.29 5.87 0.15
CA GLY A 235 16.56 6.55 0.15
C GLY A 235 16.54 8.01 0.59
N GLY A 236 17.64 8.46 1.20
CA GLY A 236 17.80 9.83 1.72
C GLY A 236 19.21 10.08 2.28
N GLN A 237 19.40 11.17 3.03
CA GLN A 237 20.74 11.65 3.46
C GLN A 237 21.62 10.61 4.16
N THR A 238 21.03 9.70 4.94
CA THR A 238 21.73 8.69 5.74
C THR A 238 21.65 7.29 5.15
N MET A 239 20.88 7.12 4.07
CA MET A 239 20.61 5.84 3.42
C MET A 239 20.51 6.07 1.91
N ASN A 240 21.65 6.18 1.24
CA ASN A 240 21.66 6.27 -0.23
C ASN A 240 21.52 4.86 -0.80
N PRO A 241 20.57 4.61 -1.73
CA PRO A 241 20.45 3.33 -2.40
C PRO A 241 21.67 3.07 -3.27
N SER A 242 22.00 1.79 -3.45
CA SER A 242 23.05 1.39 -4.38
C SER A 242 22.55 1.46 -5.83
N THR A 243 23.47 1.49 -6.79
CA THR A 243 23.12 1.39 -8.23
C THR A 243 22.31 0.13 -8.52
N LYS A 244 22.55 -0.96 -7.77
CA LYS A 244 21.83 -2.22 -7.89
C LYS A 244 20.37 -2.08 -7.43
N ASP A 245 20.12 -1.34 -6.35
CA ASP A 245 18.76 -1.14 -5.83
C ASP A 245 17.92 -0.31 -6.81
N LEU A 246 18.51 0.75 -7.38
CA LEU A 246 17.87 1.55 -8.43
C LEU A 246 17.62 0.74 -9.70
N LEU A 247 18.59 -0.09 -10.12
CA LEU A 247 18.44 -0.99 -11.26
C LEU A 247 17.29 -1.98 -11.03
N TRP A 248 17.20 -2.58 -9.84
CA TRP A 248 16.10 -3.48 -9.51
C TRP A 248 14.72 -2.81 -9.59
N ALA A 249 14.60 -1.57 -9.09
CA ALA A 249 13.35 -0.82 -9.24
C ALA A 249 13.02 -0.52 -10.71
N VAL A 250 14.02 -0.12 -11.51
CA VAL A 250 13.86 0.11 -12.96
C VAL A 250 13.47 -1.17 -13.72
N GLU A 251 14.02 -2.32 -13.36
CA GLU A 251 13.63 -3.59 -13.99
C GLU A 251 12.24 -4.05 -13.53
N SER A 252 11.82 -3.66 -12.33
CA SER A 252 10.51 -4.02 -11.78
C SER A 252 9.34 -3.27 -12.40
N VAL A 253 9.52 -2.10 -13.00
CA VAL A 253 8.43 -1.37 -13.69
C VAL A 253 8.13 -2.00 -15.05
N ALA A 254 6.88 -1.92 -15.51
CA ALA A 254 6.47 -2.57 -16.77
C ALA A 254 6.98 -1.84 -18.02
N SER A 255 7.14 -0.51 -17.95
CA SER A 255 7.57 0.28 -19.10
C SER A 255 9.05 0.09 -19.45
N ASP A 256 9.34 0.16 -20.76
CA ASP A 256 10.69 0.22 -21.32
C ASP A 256 11.28 1.64 -21.31
N LYS A 257 10.46 2.68 -21.10
CA LYS A 257 10.91 4.07 -20.93
C LYS A 257 10.74 4.45 -19.47
N VAL A 258 11.83 4.81 -18.79
CA VAL A 258 11.80 5.07 -17.34
C VAL A 258 12.47 6.38 -17.01
N ILE A 259 11.81 7.19 -16.18
CA ILE A 259 12.36 8.39 -15.57
C ILE A 259 12.72 8.09 -14.12
N ILE A 260 13.93 8.45 -13.71
CA ILE A 260 14.40 8.33 -12.33
C ILE A 260 14.41 9.73 -11.69
N LEU A 261 13.77 9.85 -10.52
CA LEU A 261 13.79 11.04 -9.66
C LEU A 261 14.64 10.76 -8.40
N PRO A 262 15.92 11.20 -8.37
CA PRO A 262 16.82 10.89 -7.25
C PRO A 262 16.45 11.57 -5.94
N ASN A 263 15.81 12.75 -6.01
CA ASN A 263 15.35 13.58 -4.89
C ASN A 263 16.39 13.85 -3.79
N ASN A 264 17.67 13.60 -4.09
CA ASN A 264 18.80 13.79 -3.21
C ASN A 264 20.04 13.99 -4.07
N LYS A 265 20.78 15.08 -3.83
CA LYS A 265 22.01 15.40 -4.59
C LYS A 265 23.06 14.27 -4.58
N ASN A 266 23.11 13.46 -3.52
CA ASN A 266 24.08 12.38 -3.37
C ASN A 266 23.71 11.13 -4.20
N ILE A 267 22.48 11.07 -4.72
CA ILE A 267 21.93 9.91 -5.45
C ILE A 267 21.93 10.15 -6.96
N VAL A 268 22.02 11.40 -7.43
CA VAL A 268 22.00 11.76 -8.86
C VAL A 268 23.04 10.97 -9.66
N LEU A 269 24.30 10.95 -9.22
CA LEU A 269 25.37 10.20 -9.90
C LEU A 269 25.12 8.69 -9.93
N THR A 270 24.54 8.14 -8.86
CA THR A 270 24.18 6.71 -8.78
C THR A 270 23.05 6.39 -9.75
N ALA A 271 22.05 7.27 -9.88
CA ALA A 271 20.95 7.11 -10.83
C ALA A 271 21.43 7.17 -12.29
N GLU A 272 22.36 8.07 -12.62
CA GLU A 272 22.92 8.18 -13.97
C GLU A 272 23.65 6.90 -14.42
N GLN A 273 24.25 6.16 -13.49
CA GLN A 273 24.94 4.90 -13.80
C GLN A 273 23.98 3.78 -14.25
N VAL A 274 22.71 3.83 -13.81
CA VAL A 274 21.71 2.78 -14.11
C VAL A 274 21.50 2.61 -15.61
N GLN A 275 21.57 3.70 -16.39
CA GLN A 275 21.40 3.68 -17.85
C GLN A 275 22.36 2.71 -18.55
N SER A 276 23.58 2.52 -18.01
CA SER A 276 24.58 1.62 -18.61
C SER A 276 24.38 0.14 -18.27
N LEU A 277 23.42 -0.19 -17.39
CA LEU A 277 23.22 -1.51 -16.81
C LEU A 277 21.91 -2.18 -17.24
N THR A 278 21.09 -1.50 -18.04
CA THR A 278 19.79 -1.99 -18.55
C THR A 278 19.67 -1.73 -20.05
N THR A 279 18.78 -2.48 -20.70
CA THR A 279 18.37 -2.23 -22.09
C THR A 279 17.20 -1.23 -22.20
N LYS A 280 16.57 -0.87 -21.07
CA LYS A 280 15.49 0.11 -21.02
C LYS A 280 16.00 1.53 -21.33
N GLY A 281 15.14 2.36 -21.90
CA GLY A 281 15.40 3.78 -22.12
C GLY A 281 15.29 4.57 -20.82
N ILE A 282 16.43 4.97 -20.24
CA ILE A 282 16.48 5.69 -18.97
C ILE A 282 16.73 7.19 -19.17
N LYS A 283 15.98 8.02 -18.44
CA LYS A 283 16.32 9.42 -18.17
C LYS A 283 16.37 9.69 -16.68
N VAL A 284 17.36 10.45 -16.26
CA VAL A 284 17.44 10.97 -14.90
C VAL A 284 17.05 12.44 -14.95
N VAL A 285 16.01 12.82 -14.21
CA VAL A 285 15.73 14.23 -13.93
C VAL A 285 16.46 14.53 -12.61
N PRO A 286 17.46 15.43 -12.59
CA PRO A 286 18.40 15.57 -11.48
C PRO A 286 17.81 16.32 -10.27
N SER A 287 16.64 15.91 -9.79
CA SER A 287 16.01 16.43 -8.57
C SER A 287 16.91 16.16 -7.36
N LYS A 288 17.15 17.20 -6.56
CA LYS A 288 18.04 17.16 -5.38
C LYS A 288 17.30 17.17 -4.07
N THR A 289 16.01 17.48 -4.10
CA THR A 289 15.13 17.54 -2.94
C THR A 289 13.79 16.88 -3.25
N ILE A 290 13.02 16.59 -2.21
CA ILE A 290 11.67 16.04 -2.34
C ILE A 290 10.72 16.99 -3.10
N PRO A 291 10.61 18.29 -2.77
CA PRO A 291 9.75 19.22 -3.52
C PRO A 291 10.11 19.31 -5.01
N GLN A 292 11.40 19.30 -5.32
CA GLN A 292 11.90 19.25 -6.69
C GLN A 292 11.43 18.00 -7.45
N GLY A 293 11.30 16.86 -6.78
CA GLY A 293 10.76 15.64 -7.36
C GLY A 293 9.25 15.69 -7.57
N VAL A 294 8.52 16.26 -6.63
CA VAL A 294 7.06 16.45 -6.73
C VAL A 294 6.73 17.36 -7.92
N ALA A 295 7.38 18.53 -8.01
CA ALA A 295 7.18 19.45 -9.12
C ALA A 295 7.64 18.90 -10.48
N ALA A 296 8.66 18.03 -10.48
CA ALA A 296 9.04 17.28 -11.68
C ALA A 296 7.91 16.34 -12.10
N LEU A 297 7.35 15.56 -11.16
CA LEU A 297 6.30 14.60 -11.45
C LEU A 297 4.99 15.25 -11.92
N LEU A 298 4.62 16.40 -11.35
CA LEU A 298 3.45 17.19 -11.79
C LEU A 298 3.59 17.72 -13.23
N ALA A 299 4.81 17.83 -13.74
CA ALA A 299 5.08 18.28 -15.12
C ALA A 299 5.17 17.12 -16.12
N LEU A 300 4.94 15.87 -15.69
CA LEU A 300 4.92 14.70 -16.57
C LEU A 300 3.71 14.77 -17.51
N ASP A 301 3.96 14.60 -18.80
CA ASP A 301 2.95 14.60 -19.86
C ASP A 301 3.02 13.29 -20.65
N TYR A 302 1.98 12.48 -20.58
CA TYR A 302 1.92 11.17 -21.24
C TYR A 302 1.79 11.25 -22.78
N GLU A 303 1.56 12.43 -23.35
CA GLU A 303 1.42 12.62 -24.80
C GLU A 303 2.76 12.94 -25.50
N VAL A 304 3.84 13.16 -24.75
CA VAL A 304 5.16 13.51 -25.30
C VAL A 304 6.23 12.45 -25.02
N ASP A 305 7.31 12.50 -25.81
CA ASP A 305 8.39 11.53 -25.69
C ASP A 305 9.21 11.67 -24.38
N LEU A 306 10.03 10.65 -24.09
CA LEU A 306 10.83 10.55 -22.87
C LEU A 306 11.78 11.74 -22.69
N GLU A 307 12.42 12.18 -23.77
CA GLU A 307 13.35 13.30 -23.79
C GLU A 307 12.65 14.65 -23.54
N ALA A 308 11.48 14.86 -24.14
CA ALA A 308 10.67 16.05 -23.93
C ALA A 308 10.17 16.11 -22.48
N ASN A 309 9.66 15.00 -21.95
CA ASN A 309 9.30 14.87 -20.55
C ASN A 309 10.46 15.22 -19.63
N ALA A 310 11.62 14.58 -19.79
CA ALA A 310 12.77 14.86 -18.94
C ALA A 310 13.16 16.35 -18.89
N ARG A 311 13.10 17.06 -20.04
CA ARG A 311 13.37 18.51 -20.10
C ARG A 311 12.29 19.33 -19.40
N MET A 312 11.01 19.00 -19.58
CA MET A 312 9.89 19.70 -18.94
C MET A 312 9.93 19.52 -17.42
N MET A 313 10.15 18.29 -16.97
CA MET A 313 10.28 17.93 -15.56
C MET A 313 11.49 18.62 -14.92
N GLU A 314 12.65 18.67 -15.58
CA GLU A 314 13.83 19.38 -15.09
C GLU A 314 13.58 20.90 -14.97
N ALA A 315 12.93 21.50 -15.98
CA ALA A 315 12.57 22.91 -15.94
C ALA A 315 11.59 23.21 -14.79
N SER A 316 10.62 22.34 -14.54
CA SER A 316 9.68 22.46 -13.41
C SER A 316 10.40 22.37 -12.06
N SER A 317 11.20 21.31 -11.91
CA SER A 317 12.02 21.05 -10.73
C SER A 317 12.89 22.26 -10.34
N SER A 318 13.49 22.94 -11.33
CA SER A 318 14.40 24.06 -11.10
C SER A 318 13.76 25.34 -10.55
N ARG A 319 12.43 25.48 -10.63
CA ARG A 319 11.71 26.68 -10.16
C ARG A 319 11.38 26.64 -8.68
N VAL A 320 11.33 25.44 -8.10
CA VAL A 320 10.94 25.22 -6.70
C VAL A 320 12.05 25.66 -5.76
N LYS A 321 11.69 26.42 -4.72
CA LYS A 321 12.54 26.67 -3.57
C LYS A 321 12.26 25.65 -2.48
N THR A 322 13.30 24.98 -1.99
CA THR A 322 13.16 24.01 -0.92
C THR A 322 13.71 24.55 0.38
N ILE A 323 12.89 24.51 1.44
CA ILE A 323 13.35 24.71 2.81
C ILE A 323 13.40 23.35 3.51
N GLU A 324 14.48 23.09 4.23
CA GLU A 324 14.59 21.92 5.10
C GLU A 324 14.91 22.36 6.53
N VAL A 325 14.16 21.86 7.51
CA VAL A 325 14.39 22.13 8.93
C VAL A 325 14.73 20.83 9.65
N THR A 326 15.87 20.82 10.32
CA THR A 326 16.39 19.65 11.03
C THR A 326 17.20 20.08 12.27
N HIS A 327 17.78 19.11 12.98
CA HIS A 327 18.62 19.33 14.14
C HIS A 327 20.09 19.10 13.83
N ALA A 328 20.95 20.00 14.31
CA ALA A 328 22.38 19.89 14.10
C ALA A 328 22.98 18.65 14.80
N SER A 329 23.64 17.78 14.04
CA SER A 329 24.28 16.56 14.57
C SER A 329 25.50 16.84 15.45
N ARG A 330 26.13 18.00 15.31
CA ARG A 330 27.32 18.45 16.06
C ARG A 330 27.35 19.97 16.23
N SER A 331 28.08 20.43 17.23
CA SER A 331 28.38 21.86 17.38
C SER A 331 29.38 22.28 16.31
N THR A 332 29.13 23.40 15.63
CA THR A 332 29.99 23.92 14.56
C THR A 332 29.79 25.43 14.37
N LYS A 333 30.64 26.05 13.55
CA LYS A 333 30.47 27.42 13.08
C LYS A 333 30.48 27.43 11.56
N VAL A 334 29.37 27.80 10.93
CA VAL A 334 29.19 27.83 9.47
C VAL A 334 28.48 29.13 9.11
N GLY A 335 28.93 29.83 8.06
CA GLY A 335 28.29 31.08 7.60
C GLY A 335 28.24 32.19 8.65
N GLY A 336 29.14 32.18 9.64
CA GLY A 336 29.11 33.12 10.78
C GLY A 336 28.19 32.71 11.93
N LEU A 337 27.29 31.77 11.72
CA LEU A 337 26.36 31.25 12.73
C LEU A 337 27.06 30.24 13.65
N LYS A 338 26.85 30.37 14.97
CA LYS A 338 27.32 29.39 15.97
C LYS A 338 26.19 28.41 16.23
N ILE A 339 26.44 27.13 15.95
CA ILE A 339 25.46 26.06 16.03
C ILE A 339 25.86 25.13 17.18
N LYS A 340 24.94 24.83 18.08
CA LYS A 340 25.13 23.80 19.10
C LYS A 340 24.58 22.46 18.61
N LYS A 341 25.16 21.35 19.09
CA LYS A 341 24.58 20.02 18.88
C LYS A 341 23.12 19.98 19.36
N LYS A 342 22.23 19.37 18.57
CA LYS A 342 20.77 19.31 18.75
C LYS A 342 20.05 20.66 18.65
N GLN A 343 20.69 21.71 18.15
CA GLN A 343 19.99 22.97 17.88
C GLN A 343 19.24 22.87 16.55
N ALA A 344 18.06 23.49 16.46
CA ALA A 344 17.30 23.54 15.22
C ALA A 344 18.03 24.41 14.19
N ILE A 345 18.08 23.94 12.95
CA ILE A 345 18.75 24.58 11.81
C ILE A 345 17.86 24.52 10.58
N GLY A 346 17.91 25.58 9.78
CA GLY A 346 17.11 25.74 8.58
C GLY A 346 18.00 25.93 7.37
N LEU A 347 17.76 25.15 6.32
CA LEU A 347 18.46 25.23 5.05
C LEU A 347 17.49 25.72 3.97
N LEU A 348 17.96 26.61 3.10
CA LEU A 348 17.28 27.01 1.87
C LEU A 348 18.13 26.53 0.69
N ASP A 349 17.61 25.65 -0.15
CA ASP A 349 18.33 25.04 -1.27
C ASP A 349 19.74 24.54 -0.87
N ASP A 350 19.83 23.74 0.21
CA ASP A 350 21.07 23.24 0.84
C ASP A 350 21.98 24.27 1.53
N VAL A 351 21.63 25.56 1.52
CA VAL A 351 22.40 26.61 2.19
C VAL A 351 21.86 26.83 3.60
N LEU A 352 22.72 26.73 4.61
CA LEU A 352 22.34 27.02 5.99
C LEU A 352 22.00 28.51 6.15
N GLU A 353 20.73 28.80 6.43
CA GLU A 353 20.23 30.17 6.52
C GLU A 353 19.80 30.56 7.94
N ALA A 354 19.36 29.62 8.77
CA ALA A 354 18.82 29.92 10.10
C ALA A 354 19.23 28.90 11.15
N VAL A 355 19.30 29.38 12.40
CA VAL A 355 19.56 28.59 13.61
C VAL A 355 18.66 29.16 14.71
N GLY A 356 18.01 28.30 15.48
CA GLY A 356 17.06 28.72 16.52
C GLY A 356 16.87 27.63 17.58
N ASP A 357 16.02 27.91 18.56
CA ASP A 357 15.78 27.00 19.68
C ASP A 357 14.62 26.03 19.40
N SER A 358 13.76 26.33 18.42
CA SER A 358 12.69 25.44 17.94
C SER A 358 12.65 25.32 16.41
N PRO A 359 12.18 24.18 15.86
CA PRO A 359 11.99 24.02 14.42
C PRO A 359 11.05 25.06 13.78
N ALA A 360 9.94 25.39 14.44
CA ALA A 360 8.96 26.36 13.91
C ALA A 360 9.55 27.78 13.81
N GLU A 361 10.27 28.23 14.84
CA GLU A 361 10.99 29.51 14.81
C GLU A 361 11.99 29.57 13.64
N VAL A 362 12.74 28.49 13.45
CA VAL A 362 13.71 28.38 12.36
C VAL A 362 13.02 28.45 11.01
N LEU A 363 11.89 27.75 10.83
CA LEU A 363 11.13 27.78 9.59
C LEU A 363 10.67 29.21 9.26
N HIS A 364 10.11 29.93 10.23
CA HIS A 364 9.73 31.34 10.05
C HIS A 364 10.91 32.22 9.66
N HIS A 365 12.08 32.03 10.28
CA HIS A 365 13.29 32.78 9.90
C HIS A 365 13.76 32.50 8.48
N VAL A 366 13.60 31.28 7.96
CA VAL A 366 13.95 30.97 6.57
C VAL A 366 12.90 31.53 5.60
N LEU A 367 11.61 31.38 5.90
CA LEU A 367 10.51 31.91 5.08
C LEU A 367 10.59 33.43 4.93
N ALA A 368 10.94 34.16 5.99
CA ALA A 368 11.12 35.61 5.95
C ALA A 368 12.24 36.10 5.01
N LYS A 369 13.10 35.19 4.50
CA LYS A 369 14.14 35.50 3.51
C LYS A 369 13.65 35.33 2.06
N LEU A 370 12.47 34.75 1.86
CA LEU A 370 11.85 34.56 0.56
C LEU A 370 10.81 35.66 0.29
N ASP A 371 10.64 36.01 -0.98
CA ASP A 371 9.57 36.90 -1.43
C ASP A 371 8.30 36.09 -1.67
N LEU A 372 7.59 35.77 -0.58
CA LEU A 372 6.36 34.96 -0.62
C LEU A 372 5.22 35.64 -1.40
N GLY A 373 5.26 36.96 -1.62
CA GLY A 373 4.26 37.65 -2.45
C GLY A 373 4.31 37.29 -3.94
N ARG A 374 5.30 36.51 -4.36
CA ARG A 374 5.40 35.91 -5.70
C ARG A 374 5.15 34.42 -5.73
N ALA A 375 5.00 33.79 -4.56
CA ALA A 375 4.70 32.38 -4.44
C ALA A 375 3.19 32.18 -4.63
N GLU A 376 2.81 31.14 -5.34
CA GLU A 376 1.41 30.73 -5.49
C GLU A 376 1.04 29.76 -4.37
N ILE A 377 1.94 28.83 -4.04
CA ILE A 377 1.70 27.77 -3.08
C ILE A 377 2.93 27.50 -2.20
N VAL A 378 2.65 27.18 -0.94
CA VAL A 378 3.61 26.68 0.05
C VAL A 378 3.12 25.35 0.59
N THR A 379 3.84 24.27 0.30
CA THR A 379 3.50 22.92 0.78
C THR A 379 4.47 22.48 1.86
N ILE A 380 3.95 22.16 3.05
CA ILE A 380 4.73 21.75 4.23
C ILE A 380 4.59 20.24 4.42
N TYR A 381 5.69 19.51 4.24
CA TYR A 381 5.79 18.08 4.51
C TYR A 381 6.32 17.82 5.92
N LEU A 382 5.51 17.17 6.76
CA LEU A 382 5.82 16.91 8.16
C LEU A 382 6.65 15.65 8.36
N GLY A 383 7.72 15.76 9.16
CA GLY A 383 8.52 14.61 9.58
C GLY A 383 7.82 13.70 10.59
N ALA A 384 8.31 12.46 10.70
CA ALA A 384 7.72 11.42 11.56
C ALA A 384 7.68 11.80 13.05
N ASP A 385 8.65 12.60 13.52
CA ASP A 385 8.75 13.02 14.92
C ASP A 385 8.07 14.38 15.20
N THR A 386 7.39 14.97 14.21
CA THR A 386 6.73 16.29 14.33
C THR A 386 5.24 16.12 14.63
N GLN A 387 4.72 16.86 15.60
CA GLN A 387 3.30 16.80 15.97
C GLN A 387 2.42 17.54 14.95
N PRO A 388 1.26 16.99 14.52
CA PRO A 388 0.37 17.65 13.58
C PRO A 388 -0.11 19.04 14.03
N ALA A 389 -0.27 19.26 15.34
CA ALA A 389 -0.66 20.55 15.89
C ALA A 389 0.36 21.66 15.58
N GLU A 390 1.66 21.35 15.59
CA GLU A 390 2.72 22.32 15.27
C GLU A 390 2.64 22.74 13.79
N ALA A 391 2.18 21.84 12.91
CA ALA A 391 2.03 22.11 11.49
C ALA A 391 0.90 23.10 11.19
N GLU A 392 -0.23 22.92 11.87
CA GLU A 392 -1.39 23.82 11.74
C GLU A 392 -1.07 25.22 12.29
N GLU A 393 -0.27 25.31 13.36
CA GLU A 393 0.23 26.59 13.87
C GLU A 393 1.11 27.32 12.85
N VAL A 394 2.08 26.59 12.25
CA VAL A 394 2.94 27.16 11.20
C VAL A 394 2.11 27.60 9.98
N LYS A 395 1.17 26.77 9.54
CA LYS A 395 0.25 27.08 8.44
C LYS A 395 -0.54 28.36 8.73
N ALA A 396 -1.17 28.45 9.89
CA ALA A 396 -1.96 29.61 10.28
C ALA A 396 -1.10 30.89 10.32
N ALA A 397 0.13 30.80 10.85
CA ALA A 397 1.03 31.94 10.91
C ALA A 397 1.51 32.41 9.52
N ILE A 398 1.74 31.49 8.57
CA ILE A 398 2.07 31.86 7.19
C ILE A 398 0.86 32.53 6.51
N GLN A 399 -0.33 31.94 6.64
CA GLN A 399 -1.56 32.49 6.05
C GLN A 399 -1.96 33.85 6.63
N GLU A 400 -1.67 34.11 7.89
CA GLU A 400 -1.90 35.43 8.51
C GLU A 400 -0.98 36.51 7.92
N GLN A 401 0.28 36.17 7.64
CA GLN A 401 1.28 37.11 7.10
C GLN A 401 1.17 37.27 5.58
N HIS A 402 0.75 36.22 4.88
CA HIS A 402 0.64 36.15 3.42
C HIS A 402 -0.73 35.56 3.00
N PRO A 403 -1.83 36.33 3.11
CA PRO A 403 -3.18 35.84 2.83
C PRO A 403 -3.42 35.39 1.39
N GLU A 404 -2.59 35.85 0.46
CA GLU A 404 -2.64 35.51 -0.97
C GLU A 404 -2.01 34.16 -1.31
N VAL A 405 -1.21 33.57 -0.41
CA VAL A 405 -0.49 32.31 -0.64
C VAL A 405 -1.30 31.13 -0.15
N GLU A 406 -1.47 30.12 -0.99
CA GLU A 406 -2.07 28.86 -0.57
C GLU A 406 -1.08 28.05 0.27
N VAL A 407 -1.52 27.56 1.43
CA VAL A 407 -0.65 26.79 2.33
C VAL A 407 -1.25 25.42 2.59
N GLU A 408 -0.53 24.40 2.16
CA GLU A 408 -0.89 22.99 2.34
C GLU A 408 0.03 22.33 3.35
N VAL A 409 -0.53 21.38 4.11
CA VAL A 409 0.21 20.56 5.05
C VAL A 409 -0.02 19.11 4.68
N VAL A 410 1.06 18.38 4.51
CA VAL A 410 1.07 16.97 4.09
C VAL A 410 1.89 16.17 5.10
N GLU A 411 1.36 15.03 5.54
CA GLU A 411 2.13 14.09 6.33
C GLU A 411 3.21 13.46 5.45
N GLY A 412 4.48 13.80 5.71
CA GLY A 412 5.61 13.27 4.93
C GLY A 412 6.24 12.03 5.57
N GLY A 413 6.26 11.95 6.89
CA GLY A 413 6.82 10.82 7.63
C GLY A 413 8.32 10.64 7.43
N GLN A 414 9.03 11.64 6.88
CA GLN A 414 10.47 11.54 6.68
C GLN A 414 11.22 11.48 8.03
N PRO A 415 12.30 10.69 8.11
CA PRO A 415 13.17 10.70 9.28
C PRO A 415 14.05 11.95 9.29
N HIS A 416 14.46 12.37 10.49
CA HIS A 416 15.48 13.41 10.76
C HIS A 416 15.11 14.87 10.43
N TYR A 417 14.20 15.12 9.49
CA TYR A 417 13.74 16.46 9.15
C TYR A 417 12.38 16.72 9.77
N ASN A 418 12.25 17.82 10.50
CA ASN A 418 10.98 18.22 11.10
C ASN A 418 10.01 18.74 10.03
N TYR A 419 10.55 19.54 9.10
CA TYR A 419 9.83 20.11 7.97
C TYR A 419 10.68 20.01 6.70
N ILE A 420 10.05 19.62 5.60
CA ILE A 420 10.51 19.92 4.26
C ILE A 420 9.43 20.80 3.64
N VAL A 421 9.77 21.92 3.03
CA VAL A 421 8.78 22.89 2.52
C VAL A 421 9.09 23.22 1.07
N SER A 422 8.05 23.12 0.24
CA SER A 422 8.02 23.65 -1.12
C SER A 422 7.56 25.10 -1.09
N VAL A 423 8.22 25.98 -1.83
CA VAL A 423 7.74 27.33 -2.15
C VAL A 423 7.83 27.50 -3.66
N GLU A 424 6.69 27.69 -4.31
CA GLU A 424 6.55 27.65 -5.78
C GLU A 424 5.98 28.95 -6.35
#